data_AF-A0A2T3IQP6-F1
#
_entry.id   AF-A0A2T3IQP6-F1
#
_cell.length_a   1.000
_cell.length_b   1.000
_cell.length_c   1.000
_cell.angle_alpha   90.00
_cell.angle_beta   90.00
_cell.angle_gamma   90.00
#
_symmetry.space_group_name_H-M   'P 1'
#
loop_
_entity.id
_entity.type
_entity.pdbx_description
1 polymer ?
#
loop_
_entity_poly.entity_id
_entity_poly.type
_entity_poly.pdbx_seq_one_letter_code
_entity_poly.pdbx_strand_id
1 'polypeptide(L)'
;MQENLLIGFVVIWLGLTVGSVMLFQRGNDVAKKRRLWPIYTVFSNVVIGGFIIFMQPPVTWMIAILILLVPVTFLTIRSTKFCDSCGQASRSPFFMKPPQKCSHCKKPL
;
A
#
# COMPACT_ATOMS: atom_id res chain seq x y z
N MET A 1 -19.61 14.99 14.23
CA MET A 1 -18.74 13.88 14.68
C MET A 1 -18.26 13.02 13.51
N GLN A 2 -19.16 12.59 12.62
CA GLN A 2 -18.83 11.78 11.43
C GLN A 2 -17.93 12.53 10.41
N GLU A 3 -18.14 13.84 10.23
CA GLU A 3 -17.30 14.68 9.36
C GLU A 3 -15.83 14.75 9.83
N ASN A 4 -15.61 14.92 11.13
CA ASN A 4 -14.26 14.95 11.73
C ASN A 4 -13.52 13.60 11.56
N LEU A 5 -14.25 12.48 11.61
CA LEU A 5 -13.70 11.14 11.37
C LEU A 5 -13.29 10.96 9.90
N LEU A 6 -14.11 11.44 8.96
CA LEU A 6 -13.78 11.41 7.54
C LEU A 6 -12.56 12.28 7.23
N ILE A 7 -12.48 13.48 7.81
CA ILE A 7 -11.32 14.36 7.67
C ILE A 7 -10.07 13.67 8.22
N GLY A 8 -10.15 13.06 9.42
CA GLY A 8 -9.05 12.29 10.00
C GLY A 8 -8.58 11.13 9.11
N PHE A 9 -9.53 10.37 8.56
CA PHE A 9 -9.23 9.30 7.61
C PHE A 9 -8.53 9.82 6.35
N VAL A 10 -9.02 10.91 5.76
CA VAL A 10 -8.44 11.53 4.57
C VAL A 10 -7.03 12.04 4.84
N VAL A 11 -6.78 12.65 6.00
CA VAL A 11 -5.44 13.12 6.39
C VAL A 11 -4.46 11.97 6.54
N ILE A 12 -4.86 10.89 7.22
CA ILE A 12 -4.05 9.67 7.36
C ILE A 12 -3.78 9.06 5.99
N TRP A 13 -4.82 8.90 5.18
CA TRP A 13 -4.72 8.32 3.85
C TRP A 13 -3.81 9.15 2.92
N LEU A 14 -3.93 10.48 2.95
CA LEU A 14 -3.04 11.39 2.23
C LEU A 14 -1.59 11.26 2.72
N GLY A 15 -1.37 11.24 4.03
CA GLY A 15 -0.03 11.08 4.60
C GLY A 15 0.64 9.77 4.18
N LEU A 16 -0.10 8.67 4.20
CA LEU A 16 0.38 7.37 3.71
C LEU A 16 0.60 7.39 2.19
N THR A 17 -0.28 8.03 1.41
CA THR A 17 -0.12 8.09 -0.05
C THR A 17 1.12 8.91 -0.43
N VAL A 18 1.27 10.10 0.14
CA VAL A 18 2.43 10.98 -0.10
C VAL A 18 3.73 10.34 0.40
N GLY A 19 3.72 9.74 1.59
CA GLY A 19 4.86 9.02 2.13
C GLY A 19 5.30 7.86 1.22
N SER A 20 4.33 7.11 0.67
CA SER A 20 4.62 6.04 -0.27
C SER A 20 5.27 6.57 -1.56
N VAL A 21 4.76 7.65 -2.13
CA VAL A 21 5.32 8.27 -3.34
C VAL A 21 6.75 8.74 -3.08
N MET A 22 6.97 9.45 -1.97
CA MET A 22 8.26 10.03 -1.66
C MET A 22 9.34 8.95 -1.38
N LEU A 23 8.98 7.85 -0.70
CA LEU A 23 9.92 6.77 -0.39
C LEU A 23 10.17 5.82 -1.56
N PHE A 24 9.15 5.56 -2.38
CA PHE A 24 9.19 4.49 -3.39
C PHE A 24 9.37 5.00 -4.83
N GLN A 25 9.03 6.26 -5.15
CA GLN A 25 9.30 6.85 -6.47
C GLN A 25 10.61 7.65 -6.53
N ARG A 26 11.20 8.01 -5.37
CA ARG A 26 12.45 8.77 -5.29
C ARG A 26 13.64 7.84 -4.98
N GLY A 27 14.79 8.10 -5.61
CA GLY A 27 16.03 7.33 -5.41
C GLY A 27 16.11 6.01 -6.19
N ASN A 28 17.34 5.49 -6.37
CA ASN A 28 17.63 4.31 -7.20
C ASN A 28 17.94 3.04 -6.37
N ASP A 29 17.89 3.10 -5.04
CA ASP A 29 18.19 1.95 -4.17
C ASP A 29 17.05 0.92 -4.15
N VAL A 30 17.03 0.07 -5.17
CA VAL A 30 15.97 -0.91 -5.40
C VAL A 30 15.93 -1.98 -4.32
N ALA A 31 17.09 -2.44 -3.84
CA ALA A 31 17.19 -3.43 -2.78
C ALA A 31 16.56 -2.93 -1.47
N LYS A 32 16.82 -1.66 -1.11
CA LYS A 32 16.25 -1.03 0.09
C LYS A 32 14.75 -0.86 -0.03
N LYS A 33 14.26 -0.39 -1.19
CA LYS A 33 12.82 -0.26 -1.48
C LYS A 33 12.09 -1.60 -1.44
N ARG A 34 12.66 -2.65 -2.04
CA ARG A 34 12.09 -4.01 -2.06
C ARG A 34 11.92 -4.58 -0.65
N ARG A 35 12.84 -4.26 0.27
CA ARG A 35 12.74 -4.64 1.70
C ARG A 35 11.78 -3.75 2.50
N LEU A 36 11.76 -2.44 2.25
CA LEU A 36 10.90 -1.49 2.94
C LEU A 36 9.42 -1.61 2.53
N TRP A 37 9.14 -1.99 1.30
CA TRP A 37 7.78 -2.07 0.77
C TRP A 37 6.82 -2.96 1.56
N PRO A 38 7.14 -4.22 1.88
CA PRO A 38 6.26 -5.05 2.69
C PRO A 38 6.06 -4.45 4.09
N ILE A 39 7.13 -3.92 4.71
CA ILE A 39 7.05 -3.28 6.03
C ILE A 39 6.12 -2.07 5.98
N TYR A 40 6.29 -1.20 4.99
CA TYR A 40 5.48 0.00 4.80
C TYR A 40 4.01 -0.33 4.51
N THR A 41 3.75 -1.33 3.68
CA THR A 41 2.38 -1.76 3.34
C THR A 41 1.67 -2.34 4.56
N VAL A 42 2.35 -3.19 5.34
CA VAL A 42 1.82 -3.72 6.60
C VAL A 42 1.57 -2.59 7.60
N PHE A 43 2.54 -1.69 7.79
CA PHE A 43 2.38 -0.53 8.67
C PHE A 43 1.17 0.33 8.27
N SER A 44 1.03 0.65 6.99
CA SER A 44 -0.10 1.44 6.46
C SER A 44 -1.45 0.76 6.75
N ASN A 45 -1.54 -0.56 6.53
CA ASN A 45 -2.77 -1.30 6.79
C ASN A 45 -3.06 -1.49 8.29
N VAL A 46 -2.04 -1.55 9.15
CA VAL A 46 -2.23 -1.53 10.61
C VAL A 46 -2.74 -0.18 11.08
N VAL A 47 -2.22 0.94 10.55
CA VAL A 47 -2.70 2.29 10.87
C VAL A 47 -4.16 2.45 10.43
N ILE A 48 -4.49 2.03 9.20
CA ILE A 48 -5.87 2.06 8.69
C ILE A 48 -6.78 1.15 9.52
N GLY A 49 -6.36 -0.08 9.83
CA GLY A 49 -7.12 -1.03 10.65
C GLY A 49 -7.36 -0.51 12.07
N GLY A 50 -6.35 0.08 12.70
CA GLY A 50 -6.47 0.72 14.01
C GLY A 50 -7.46 1.90 13.98
N PHE A 51 -7.45 2.70 12.91
CA PHE A 51 -8.41 3.79 12.73
C PHE A 51 -9.84 3.26 12.55
N ILE A 52 -10.04 2.15 11.83
CA ILE A 52 -11.35 1.49 11.70
C ILE A 52 -11.88 1.03 13.05
N ILE A 53 -11.02 0.45 13.92
CA ILE A 53 -11.41 0.05 15.28
C ILE A 53 -11.81 1.27 16.12
N PHE A 54 -11.07 2.37 15.99
CA PHE A 54 -11.36 3.63 16.69
C PHE A 54 -12.71 4.24 16.29
N MET A 55 -13.12 4.10 15.02
CA MET A 55 -14.43 4.56 14.56
C MET A 55 -15.61 3.76 15.12
N GLN A 56 -15.38 2.64 15.81
CA GLN A 56 -16.41 1.78 16.40
C GLN A 56 -17.57 1.45 15.44
N PRO A 57 -17.31 0.95 14.21
CA PRO A 57 -18.39 0.51 13.32
C PRO A 57 -19.08 -0.75 13.88
N PRO A 58 -20.23 -1.15 13.31
CA PRO A 58 -20.88 -2.40 13.68
C PRO A 58 -19.90 -3.58 13.63
N VAL A 59 -19.88 -4.41 14.68
CA VAL A 59 -18.86 -5.46 14.89
C VAL A 59 -18.72 -6.39 13.67
N THR A 60 -19.83 -6.72 13.02
CA THR A 60 -19.85 -7.55 11.80
C THR A 60 -19.05 -6.91 10.66
N TRP A 61 -19.22 -5.61 10.42
CA TRP A 61 -18.48 -4.87 9.40
C TRP A 61 -17.02 -4.70 9.78
N MET A 62 -16.73 -4.43 11.06
CA MET A 62 -15.36 -4.33 11.57
C MET A 62 -14.57 -5.61 11.28
N ILE A 63 -15.11 -6.76 11.70
CA ILE A 63 -14.45 -8.07 11.52
C ILE A 63 -14.30 -8.39 10.03
N ALA A 64 -15.33 -8.15 9.22
CA ALA A 64 -15.28 -8.38 7.78
C ALA A 64 -14.15 -7.59 7.10
N ILE A 65 -14.03 -6.29 7.41
CA ILE A 65 -12.99 -5.44 6.82
C ILE A 65 -11.59 -5.83 7.31
N LEU A 66 -11.42 -6.13 8.61
CA LEU A 66 -10.13 -6.56 9.15
C LEU A 66 -9.66 -7.88 8.53
N ILE A 67 -10.56 -8.83 8.35
CA ILE A 67 -10.25 -10.10 7.66
C ILE A 67 -9.87 -9.81 6.20
N LEU A 68 -10.58 -8.93 5.51
CA LEU A 68 -10.33 -8.59 4.11
C LEU A 68 -9.02 -7.79 3.91
N LEU A 69 -8.58 -7.02 4.90
CA LEU A 69 -7.32 -6.27 4.84
C LEU A 69 -6.10 -7.20 4.71
N VAL A 70 -6.14 -8.41 5.27
CA VAL A 70 -5.03 -9.37 5.20
C VAL A 70 -4.72 -9.84 3.76
N PRO A 71 -5.67 -10.44 3.01
CA PRO A 71 -5.42 -10.85 1.63
C PRO A 71 -5.17 -9.64 0.72
N VAL A 72 -5.81 -8.50 0.96
CA VAL A 72 -5.55 -7.27 0.20
C VAL A 72 -4.11 -6.79 0.41
N THR A 73 -3.60 -6.82 1.64
CA THR A 73 -2.20 -6.50 1.95
C THR A 73 -1.26 -7.41 1.17
N PHE A 74 -1.51 -8.71 1.23
CA PHE A 74 -0.69 -9.71 0.54
C PHE A 74 -0.70 -9.50 -0.98
N LEU A 75 -1.87 -9.28 -1.57
CA LEU A 75 -2.01 -9.00 -2.99
C LEU A 75 -1.32 -7.69 -3.38
N THR A 76 -1.38 -6.67 -2.54
CA THR A 76 -0.69 -5.38 -2.75
C THR A 76 0.83 -5.55 -2.76
N ILE A 77 1.36 -6.34 -1.83
CA ILE A 77 2.80 -6.64 -1.77
C ILE A 77 3.22 -7.45 -3.02
N ARG A 78 2.45 -8.48 -3.38
CA ARG A 78 2.75 -9.35 -4.53
C ARG A 78 2.66 -8.64 -5.88
N SER A 79 1.68 -7.75 -6.04
CA SER A 79 1.42 -7.01 -7.29
C SER A 79 2.39 -5.87 -7.55
N THR A 80 3.12 -5.43 -6.52
CA THR A 80 4.09 -4.33 -6.64
C THR A 80 5.51 -4.89 -6.78
N LYS A 81 6.17 -4.54 -7.88
CA LYS A 81 7.57 -4.88 -8.15
C LYS A 81 8.38 -3.61 -8.38
N PHE A 82 9.64 -3.63 -7.98
CA PHE A 82 10.57 -2.52 -8.23
C PHE A 82 11.59 -2.97 -9.25
N CYS A 83 11.84 -2.14 -10.25
CA CYS A 83 12.77 -2.44 -11.31
C CYS A 83 14.19 -2.09 -10.93
N ASP A 84 15.09 -3.05 -11.14
CA ASP A 84 16.52 -2.92 -10.84
C ASP A 84 17.24 -1.88 -11.73
N SER A 85 16.67 -1.55 -12.91
CA SER A 85 17.23 -0.54 -13.83
C SER A 85 16.69 0.87 -13.62
N CYS A 86 15.37 1.02 -13.46
CA CYS A 86 14.70 2.34 -13.41
C CYS A 86 14.48 2.82 -11.96
N GLY A 87 14.60 1.94 -10.95
CA GLY A 87 14.31 2.25 -9.55
C GLY A 87 12.85 2.54 -9.23
N GLN A 88 11.98 2.53 -10.25
CA GLN A 88 10.55 2.82 -10.15
C GLN A 88 9.74 1.59 -9.77
N ALA A 89 8.63 1.84 -9.09
CA ALA A 89 7.62 0.83 -8.77
C ALA A 89 6.72 0.58 -9.99
N SER A 90 6.54 -0.68 -10.33
CA SER A 90 5.58 -1.16 -11.32
C SER A 90 4.52 -1.98 -10.58
N ARG A 91 3.24 -1.65 -10.79
CA ARG A 91 2.11 -2.33 -10.15
C ARG A 91 1.22 -2.95 -11.21
N SER A 92 0.79 -4.19 -10.99
CA SER A 92 -0.31 -4.81 -11.73
C SER A 92 -1.62 -4.74 -10.93
N PRO A 93 -2.79 -4.79 -11.58
CA PRO A 93 -4.06 -5.01 -10.90
C PRO A 93 -4.02 -6.29 -10.04
N PHE A 94 -4.79 -6.32 -8.94
CA PHE A 94 -4.78 -7.41 -7.95
C PHE A 94 -5.03 -8.80 -8.53
N PHE A 95 -5.81 -8.90 -9.61
CA PHE A 95 -6.18 -10.17 -10.26
C PHE A 95 -5.30 -10.51 -11.48
N MET A 96 -4.33 -9.67 -11.83
CA MET A 96 -3.41 -9.94 -12.94
C MET A 96 -2.09 -10.54 -12.45
N LYS A 97 -1.39 -11.23 -13.36
CA LYS A 97 -0.04 -11.71 -13.11
C LYS A 97 0.86 -10.52 -12.74
N PRO A 98 1.83 -10.71 -11.81
CA PRO A 98 2.76 -9.66 -11.44
C PRO A 98 3.43 -9.05 -12.67
N PRO A 99 3.73 -7.74 -12.65
CA PRO A 99 4.32 -7.09 -13.80
C PRO A 99 5.71 -7.67 -14.07
N GLN A 100 5.96 -8.07 -15.32
CA GLN A 100 7.27 -8.60 -15.75
C GLN A 100 8.16 -7.52 -16.40
N LYS A 101 7.60 -6.37 -16.77
CA LYS A 101 8.32 -5.23 -17.35
C LYS A 101 8.06 -3.94 -16.56
N CYS A 102 9.10 -3.10 -16.38
CA CYS A 102 8.95 -1.75 -15.78
C CYS A 102 8.02 -0.93 -16.68
N SER A 103 6.95 -0.37 -16.11
CA SER A 103 6.03 0.52 -16.83
C SER A 103 6.72 1.77 -17.41
N HIS A 104 7.84 2.16 -16.81
CA HIS A 104 8.58 3.37 -17.16
C HIS A 104 9.69 3.13 -18.20
N CYS A 105 10.54 2.11 -18.01
CA CYS A 105 11.70 1.87 -18.90
C CYS A 105 11.55 0.65 -19.80
N LYS A 106 10.44 -0.10 -19.69
CA LYS A 106 10.13 -1.31 -20.48
C LYS A 106 11.13 -2.48 -20.33
N LYS A 107 12.16 -2.35 -19.49
CA LYS A 107 13.11 -3.42 -19.12
C LYS A 107 12.46 -4.46 -18.20
N PRO A 108 12.99 -5.70 -18.15
CA PRO A 108 12.52 -6.71 -17.21
C PRO A 108 12.66 -6.26 -15.73
N LEU A 109 11.70 -6.69 -14.90
CA LEU A 109 11.58 -6.38 -13.45
C LEU A 109 12.22 -7.44 -12.55
#